data_AF-A0A0B5FC91-F1
#
_entry.id   AF-A0A0B5FC91-F1
#
_cell.length_a   1.000
_cell.length_b   1.000
_cell.length_c   1.000
_cell.angle_alpha   90.00
_cell.angle_beta   90.00
_cell.angle_gamma   90.00
#
_symmetry.space_group_name_H-M   'P 1'
#
loop_
_entity.id
_entity.type
_entity.pdbx_description
1 polymer ?
#
loop_
_entity_poly.entity_id
_entity_poly.type
_entity_poly.pdbx_seq_one_letter_code
_entity_poly.pdbx_strand_id
1 'polypeptide(L)'
;MAQLRSFLKFMPFAAALLGFMLLGGCGSNSGSGDAPQAEAPVGSYGVDENGIRYTGSSGCVACHQLLTFGELDPEASAEIVADYLRGRHAQGSLDAAAPQACLDCHDPIGDGSTIESFLPAGASIPEAGLAAVGCENCHGAGGDHFGDGPLPRSVPGFETCGNCHDLLAPASPHVGAEDSLLANYQDSRHATSVRAPGNALCGRCHSDELFRNYHEKTVDLEAAQWETFFSGVTPPSDPSPVQCRTCHNPHSGALRTSSIVDNDREVFSGEFNLCTACHQVNLEYDFDSESGTYSFQLDESRDTYLATGHPATDALIEDSHFKSGADIFGYNINASARNACTQCHSPHAASRFVAEDSMAIAEAWARSGHADYQGGAFTHQFDPDSDGACLKCHNGVEFVRYVNGVPPVDLDAARQGGVVACVACHDLDDSNNADGALRQIDEVAFPSGAIVSLNQANNLCLECHQGRSSTRQVDERIADKGSRGRE
;
A
#
# COMPACT_ATOMS: atom_id res chain seq x y z
N MET A 1 12.55 -76.81 16.55
CA MET A 1 12.08 -75.70 17.41
C MET A 1 13.07 -75.53 18.54
N ALA A 2 14.10 -74.72 18.32
CA ALA A 2 15.18 -74.51 19.28
C ALA A 2 15.79 -73.13 19.08
N GLN A 3 16.02 -72.44 20.20
CA GLN A 3 17.02 -71.38 20.42
C GLN A 3 16.74 -70.00 19.78
N LEU A 4 16.10 -69.12 20.57
CA LEU A 4 16.29 -67.66 20.50
C LEU A 4 17.14 -67.26 21.72
N ARG A 5 18.39 -66.84 21.49
CA ARG A 5 19.21 -66.13 22.49
C ARG A 5 20.02 -65.04 21.81
N SER A 6 19.94 -63.87 22.44
CA SER A 6 20.96 -62.81 22.48
C SER A 6 21.16 -62.00 21.21
N PHE A 7 20.84 -60.71 21.26
CA PHE A 7 21.83 -59.62 21.17
C PHE A 7 21.13 -58.29 21.52
N LEU A 8 21.13 -57.95 22.80
CA LEU A 8 21.00 -56.59 23.31
C LEU A 8 22.41 -56.17 23.76
N LYS A 9 22.95 -55.06 23.21
CA LYS A 9 23.80 -54.06 23.91
C LYS A 9 24.41 -53.05 22.93
N PHE A 10 24.47 -51.78 23.38
CA PHE A 10 25.05 -50.56 22.77
C PHE A 10 24.16 -49.92 21.70
N MET A 11 23.61 -48.69 21.79
CA MET A 11 23.86 -47.47 22.58
C MET A 11 22.55 -46.63 22.62
N PRO A 12 22.23 -45.91 23.72
CA PRO A 12 21.44 -44.70 23.63
C PRO A 12 22.23 -43.55 24.27
N PHE A 13 23.01 -42.81 23.48
CA PHE A 13 23.62 -41.55 23.96
C PHE A 13 23.83 -40.48 22.89
N ALA A 14 23.38 -40.70 21.65
CA ALA A 14 23.59 -39.73 20.56
C ALA A 14 22.35 -38.89 20.18
N ALA A 15 21.15 -39.23 20.67
CA ALA A 15 19.92 -38.53 20.27
C ALA A 15 19.46 -37.45 21.26
N ALA A 16 20.09 -37.32 22.43
CA ALA A 16 19.69 -36.35 23.45
C ALA A 16 20.49 -35.03 23.40
N LEU A 17 21.54 -34.94 22.58
CA LEU A 17 22.40 -33.74 22.49
C LEU A 17 22.03 -32.79 21.34
N LEU A 18 21.28 -33.24 20.32
CA LEU A 18 20.80 -32.34 19.26
C LEU A 18 19.47 -31.63 19.61
N GLY A 19 18.71 -32.12 20.58
CA GLY A 19 17.43 -31.53 20.98
C GLY A 19 17.54 -30.34 21.95
N PHE A 20 18.73 -30.10 22.52
CA PHE A 20 18.92 -29.06 23.55
C PHE A 20 19.41 -27.71 23.00
N MET A 21 19.89 -27.64 21.75
CA MET A 21 20.39 -26.40 21.15
C MET A 21 19.30 -25.51 20.52
N LEU A 22 18.10 -26.04 20.25
CA LEU A 22 16.99 -25.27 19.65
C LEU A 22 15.95 -24.80 20.68
N LEU A 23 16.09 -25.21 21.95
CA LEU A 23 15.17 -24.83 23.05
C LEU A 23 15.81 -23.87 24.06
N GLY A 24 17.09 -23.52 23.89
CA GLY A 24 17.85 -22.70 24.83
C GLY A 24 17.61 -21.18 24.75
N GLY A 25 16.80 -20.70 23.80
CA GLY A 25 16.66 -19.26 23.53
C GLY A 25 15.25 -18.67 23.65
N CYS A 26 14.21 -19.49 23.83
CA CYS A 26 12.82 -18.99 23.90
C CYS A 26 12.18 -19.20 25.31
N GLY A 27 12.98 -19.49 26.34
CA GLY A 27 12.49 -19.82 27.68
C GLY A 27 12.81 -18.74 28.73
N SER A 28 11.77 -18.17 29.32
CA SER A 28 11.77 -17.24 30.47
C SER A 28 12.23 -17.88 31.80
N ASN A 29 13.15 -18.85 31.75
CA ASN A 29 13.70 -19.51 32.92
C ASN A 29 15.11 -20.08 32.66
N SER A 30 16.05 -19.26 32.22
CA SER A 30 17.47 -19.51 32.50
C SER A 30 17.73 -19.07 33.95
N GLY A 31 17.66 -20.02 34.87
CA GLY A 31 17.66 -19.78 36.31
C GLY A 31 18.81 -18.92 36.83
N SER A 32 18.47 -18.11 37.85
CA SER A 32 19.31 -17.48 38.88
C SER A 32 20.81 -17.79 38.86
N GLY A 33 21.50 -17.27 37.85
CA GLY A 33 22.95 -17.29 37.76
C GLY A 33 23.37 -16.01 37.06
N ASP A 34 24.40 -15.35 37.58
CA ASP A 34 24.95 -14.06 37.17
C ASP A 34 25.53 -14.02 35.73
N ALA A 35 24.97 -14.78 34.78
CA ALA A 35 25.23 -14.59 33.37
C ALA A 35 24.47 -13.32 32.93
N PRO A 36 25.15 -12.27 32.45
CA PRO A 36 24.47 -11.06 32.02
C PRO A 36 23.48 -11.42 30.90
N GLN A 37 22.27 -10.89 30.98
CA GLN A 37 21.23 -10.91 29.94
C GLN A 37 21.65 -10.18 28.65
N ALA A 38 22.96 -10.10 28.37
CA ALA A 38 23.61 -9.41 27.27
C ALA A 38 24.21 -10.38 26.22
N GLU A 39 23.92 -11.67 26.32
CA GLU A 39 24.37 -12.67 25.37
C GLU A 39 23.17 -13.31 24.67
N ALA A 40 22.45 -12.53 23.85
CA ALA A 40 21.60 -13.10 22.81
C ALA A 40 22.49 -13.99 21.91
N PRO A 41 22.26 -15.31 21.84
CA PRO A 41 22.98 -16.15 20.90
C PRO A 41 22.25 -16.04 19.58
N VAL A 42 22.62 -15.05 18.75
CA VAL A 42 22.55 -15.00 17.27
C VAL A 42 22.95 -13.58 16.82
N GLY A 43 24.13 -13.50 16.19
CA GLY A 43 24.65 -12.37 15.40
C GLY A 43 25.16 -11.13 16.13
N SER A 44 26.39 -10.72 15.85
CA SER A 44 26.94 -9.43 16.30
C SER A 44 26.49 -8.29 15.38
N TYR A 45 25.18 -8.06 15.25
CA TYR A 45 24.64 -6.98 14.39
C TYR A 45 24.80 -5.57 15.01
N GLY A 46 25.64 -5.46 16.04
CA GLY A 46 25.93 -4.22 16.73
C GLY A 46 24.96 -3.95 17.88
N VAL A 47 24.85 -2.67 18.22
CA VAL A 47 23.98 -2.13 19.26
C VAL A 47 23.27 -0.90 18.71
N ASP A 48 22.09 -0.61 19.25
CA ASP A 48 21.41 0.66 18.97
C ASP A 48 22.08 1.84 19.69
N GLU A 49 21.51 3.03 19.53
CA GLU A 49 21.98 4.27 20.17
C GLU A 49 22.02 4.22 21.70
N ASN A 50 21.26 3.33 22.31
CA ASN A 50 21.18 3.13 23.77
C ASN A 50 22.10 2.00 24.26
N GLY A 51 22.82 1.34 23.35
CA GLY A 51 23.70 0.21 23.67
C GLY A 51 22.99 -1.13 23.79
N ILE A 52 21.71 -1.23 23.39
CA ILE A 52 20.93 -2.47 23.38
C ILE A 52 21.34 -3.29 22.16
N ARG A 53 21.60 -4.59 22.35
CA ARG A 53 22.04 -5.48 21.27
C ARG A 53 20.88 -5.85 20.36
N TYR A 54 21.14 -5.86 19.07
CA TYR A 54 20.30 -6.52 18.09
C TYR A 54 20.39 -8.04 18.25
N THR A 55 19.25 -8.71 18.10
CA THR A 55 19.08 -10.16 18.25
C THR A 55 18.96 -10.88 16.90
N GLY A 56 18.67 -10.13 15.83
CA GLY A 56 18.45 -10.63 14.49
C GLY A 56 17.04 -11.18 14.28
N SER A 57 16.49 -10.90 13.10
CA SER A 57 15.12 -11.23 12.70
C SER A 57 14.83 -12.72 12.73
N SER A 58 15.82 -13.59 12.47
CA SER A 58 15.63 -15.05 12.61
C SER A 58 15.23 -15.45 14.03
N GLY A 59 15.73 -14.77 15.07
CA GLY A 59 15.37 -15.03 16.46
C GLY A 59 13.92 -14.64 16.73
N CYS A 60 13.52 -13.47 16.25
CA CYS A 60 12.14 -12.98 16.31
C CYS A 60 11.18 -13.95 15.61
N VAL A 61 11.47 -14.33 14.37
CA VAL A 61 10.66 -15.27 13.58
C VAL A 61 10.58 -16.63 14.27
N ALA A 62 11.71 -17.16 14.75
CA ALA A 62 11.76 -18.47 15.39
C ALA A 62 10.87 -18.56 16.64
N CYS A 63 10.89 -17.52 17.48
CA CYS A 63 10.05 -17.50 18.67
C CYS A 63 8.60 -17.09 18.31
N HIS A 64 8.33 -16.05 17.52
CA HIS A 64 6.97 -15.57 17.24
C HIS A 64 6.11 -16.47 16.34
N GLN A 65 6.73 -17.37 15.57
CA GLN A 65 6.00 -18.40 14.81
C GLN A 65 5.61 -19.63 15.66
N LEU A 66 6.26 -19.82 16.83
CA LEU A 66 6.12 -21.01 17.68
C LEU A 66 5.55 -20.74 19.07
N LEU A 67 5.67 -19.51 19.58
CA LEU A 67 5.35 -19.16 20.96
C LEU A 67 3.94 -18.62 21.14
N THR A 68 3.40 -18.97 22.30
CA THR A 68 2.14 -18.52 22.88
C THR A 68 2.43 -17.36 23.84
N PHE A 69 1.88 -16.16 23.62
CA PHE A 69 2.09 -15.00 24.52
C PHE A 69 0.79 -14.56 25.20
N GLY A 70 0.56 -14.97 26.45
CA GLY A 70 -0.46 -14.36 27.32
C GLY A 70 -1.89 -14.36 26.75
N GLU A 71 -2.56 -13.20 26.76
CA GLU A 71 -3.92 -13.00 26.21
C GLU A 71 -3.96 -12.75 24.68
N LEU A 72 -2.82 -12.72 24.00
CA LEU A 72 -2.80 -12.66 22.54
C LEU A 72 -3.09 -14.05 21.97
N ASP A 73 -4.06 -14.10 21.06
CA ASP A 73 -4.45 -15.31 20.35
C ASP A 73 -3.20 -15.95 19.70
N PRO A 74 -2.87 -17.22 20.02
CA PRO A 74 -1.72 -17.93 19.46
C PRO A 74 -1.68 -17.94 17.93
N GLU A 75 -2.85 -17.94 17.29
CA GLU A 75 -2.96 -17.93 15.83
C GLU A 75 -2.55 -16.57 15.24
N ALA A 76 -2.80 -15.47 15.97
CA ALA A 76 -2.52 -14.11 15.50
C ALA A 76 -1.01 -13.80 15.43
N SER A 77 -0.19 -14.28 16.37
CA SER A 77 1.27 -14.07 16.33
C SER A 77 1.92 -14.80 15.14
N ALA A 78 1.52 -16.05 14.91
CA ALA A 78 2.00 -16.84 13.78
C ALA A 78 1.54 -16.24 12.44
N GLU A 79 0.31 -15.71 12.38
CA GLU A 79 -0.20 -15.02 11.20
C GLU A 79 0.59 -13.75 10.88
N ILE A 80 0.93 -12.94 11.89
CA ILE A 80 1.78 -11.74 11.71
C ILE A 80 3.13 -12.11 11.09
N VAL A 81 3.78 -13.17 11.59
CA VAL A 81 5.06 -13.63 11.05
C VAL A 81 4.88 -14.17 9.63
N ALA A 82 3.81 -14.91 9.35
CA ALA A 82 3.52 -15.40 8.01
C ALA A 82 3.25 -14.27 7.01
N ASP A 83 2.57 -13.21 7.44
CA ASP A 83 2.35 -11.99 6.65
C ASP A 83 3.67 -11.27 6.36
N TYR A 84 4.51 -11.10 7.39
CA TYR A 84 5.86 -10.54 7.22
C TYR A 84 6.69 -11.31 6.19
N LEU A 85 6.80 -12.64 6.36
CA LEU A 85 7.60 -13.49 5.48
C LEU A 85 7.08 -13.52 4.04
N ARG A 86 5.78 -13.26 3.81
CA ARG A 86 5.18 -13.09 2.46
C ARG A 86 5.26 -11.65 1.94
N GLY A 87 5.52 -10.70 2.82
CA GLY A 87 5.49 -9.27 2.55
C GLY A 87 6.73 -8.76 1.82
N ARG A 88 6.64 -7.53 1.34
CA ARG A 88 7.69 -6.85 0.58
C ARG A 88 8.93 -6.53 1.42
N HIS A 89 8.78 -6.38 2.73
CA HIS A 89 9.89 -6.11 3.64
C HIS A 89 10.79 -7.34 3.84
N ALA A 90 10.23 -8.55 3.79
CA ALA A 90 11.02 -9.79 3.87
C ALA A 90 11.53 -10.25 2.51
N GLN A 91 10.74 -10.10 1.44
CA GLN A 91 11.08 -10.57 0.09
C GLN A 91 11.46 -9.42 -0.85
N GLY A 92 12.24 -8.47 -0.34
CA GLY A 92 12.68 -7.29 -1.08
C GLY A 92 13.38 -7.64 -2.40
N SER A 93 13.37 -6.71 -3.35
CA SER A 93 13.94 -6.91 -4.70
C SER A 93 15.47 -6.79 -4.75
N LEU A 94 16.15 -6.65 -3.61
CA LEU A 94 17.59 -6.43 -3.53
C LEU A 94 18.29 -7.64 -2.94
N ASP A 95 19.56 -7.81 -3.34
CA ASP A 95 20.46 -8.79 -2.76
C ASP A 95 21.40 -8.16 -1.73
N ALA A 96 22.00 -8.99 -0.88
CA ALA A 96 22.89 -8.55 0.19
C ALA A 96 24.24 -7.98 -0.31
N ALA A 97 24.52 -8.03 -1.62
CA ALA A 97 25.67 -7.38 -2.24
C ALA A 97 25.32 -6.02 -2.87
N ALA A 98 24.09 -5.53 -2.71
CA ALA A 98 23.68 -4.21 -3.17
C ALA A 98 24.57 -3.10 -2.58
N PRO A 99 24.68 -1.94 -3.26
CA PRO A 99 25.40 -0.80 -2.73
C PRO A 99 24.88 -0.37 -1.35
N GLN A 100 25.77 0.08 -0.46
CA GLN A 100 25.41 0.47 0.90
C GLN A 100 24.25 1.47 0.95
N ALA A 101 24.23 2.46 0.05
CA ALA A 101 23.14 3.43 -0.03
C ALA A 101 21.75 2.79 -0.24
N CYS A 102 21.67 1.59 -0.82
CA CYS A 102 20.44 0.82 -0.93
C CYS A 102 20.17 0.01 0.35
N LEU A 103 21.21 -0.60 0.92
CA LEU A 103 21.13 -1.38 2.16
C LEU A 103 20.74 -0.52 3.38
N ASP A 104 21.08 0.77 3.37
CA ASP A 104 20.69 1.73 4.41
C ASP A 104 19.17 1.78 4.65
N CYS A 105 18.36 1.38 3.65
CA CYS A 105 16.91 1.24 3.78
C CYS A 105 16.41 -0.21 3.65
N HIS A 106 17.11 -1.08 2.91
CA HIS A 106 16.61 -2.42 2.56
C HIS A 106 17.22 -3.55 3.39
N ASP A 107 18.31 -3.31 4.10
CA ASP A 107 18.83 -4.19 5.16
C ASP A 107 19.72 -3.40 6.15
N PRO A 108 19.14 -2.44 6.91
CA PRO A 108 19.95 -1.49 7.70
C PRO A 108 20.76 -2.15 8.83
N ILE A 109 20.37 -3.35 9.26
CA ILE A 109 21.03 -4.10 10.35
C ILE A 109 21.94 -5.20 9.78
N GLY A 110 21.74 -5.61 8.52
CA GLY A 110 22.50 -6.68 7.88
C GLY A 110 22.07 -8.07 8.35
N ASP A 111 20.80 -8.23 8.72
CA ASP A 111 20.24 -9.48 9.25
C ASP A 111 19.29 -10.18 8.26
N GLY A 112 19.12 -9.64 7.05
CA GLY A 112 18.20 -10.17 6.05
C GLY A 112 18.47 -11.63 5.67
N SER A 113 19.74 -12.03 5.50
CA SER A 113 20.07 -13.42 5.14
C SER A 113 19.66 -14.45 6.20
N THR A 114 19.40 -14.00 7.43
CA THR A 114 19.05 -14.90 8.56
C THR A 114 17.65 -15.47 8.44
N ILE A 115 16.74 -14.79 7.72
CA ILE A 115 15.35 -15.20 7.60
C ILE A 115 15.09 -16.13 6.39
N GLU A 116 16.10 -16.37 5.55
CA GLU A 116 15.98 -17.18 4.32
C GLU A 116 15.37 -18.55 4.55
N SER A 117 15.73 -19.24 5.64
CA SER A 117 15.20 -20.57 5.97
C SER A 117 13.74 -20.58 6.39
N PHE A 118 13.16 -19.42 6.69
CA PHE A 118 11.75 -19.27 7.09
C PHE A 118 10.87 -18.82 5.94
N LEU A 119 11.45 -18.38 4.81
CA LEU A 119 10.67 -17.91 3.68
C LEU A 119 9.78 -19.03 3.10
N PRO A 120 8.61 -18.67 2.52
CA PRO A 120 7.74 -19.62 1.86
C PRO A 120 8.47 -20.38 0.73
N ALA A 121 8.02 -21.60 0.46
CA ALA A 121 8.53 -22.38 -0.66
C ALA A 121 8.35 -21.61 -1.98
N GLY A 122 9.43 -21.49 -2.76
CA GLY A 122 9.43 -20.75 -4.02
C GLY A 122 9.72 -19.25 -3.90
N ALA A 123 10.01 -18.74 -2.70
CA ALA A 123 10.56 -17.39 -2.54
C ALA A 123 11.87 -17.25 -3.34
N SER A 124 12.01 -16.12 -4.03
CA SER A 124 13.21 -15.80 -4.79
C SER A 124 14.29 -15.28 -3.85
N ILE A 125 15.27 -16.12 -3.53
CA ILE A 125 16.44 -15.74 -2.73
C ILE A 125 17.59 -15.43 -3.69
N PRO A 126 18.15 -14.21 -3.69
CA PRO A 126 19.29 -13.87 -4.53
C PRO A 126 20.54 -14.69 -4.21
N GLU A 127 21.40 -14.91 -5.19
CA GLU A 127 22.64 -15.69 -5.00
C GLU A 127 23.58 -15.07 -3.96
N ALA A 128 23.61 -13.73 -3.88
CA ALA A 128 24.41 -13.01 -2.90
C ALA A 128 23.81 -13.00 -1.48
N GLY A 129 22.63 -13.60 -1.29
CA GLY A 129 21.86 -13.56 -0.05
C GLY A 129 20.76 -12.51 -0.08
N LEU A 130 19.78 -12.70 0.79
CA LEU A 130 18.63 -11.80 0.94
C LEU A 130 19.01 -10.51 1.68
N ALA A 131 18.63 -9.36 1.12
CA ALA A 131 18.50 -8.11 1.87
C ALA A 131 17.04 -7.93 2.28
N ALA A 132 16.78 -7.72 3.57
CA ALA A 132 15.42 -7.57 4.09
C ALA A 132 15.35 -6.51 5.20
N VAL A 133 14.19 -5.85 5.28
CA VAL A 133 13.84 -4.98 6.41
C VAL A 133 13.31 -5.86 7.53
N GLY A 134 14.22 -6.26 8.41
CA GLY A 134 13.99 -7.05 9.60
C GLY A 134 13.09 -6.44 10.67
N CYS A 135 12.71 -7.26 11.65
CA CYS A 135 11.80 -6.87 12.74
C CYS A 135 12.37 -5.69 13.55
N GLU A 136 13.67 -5.72 13.82
CA GLU A 136 14.36 -4.76 14.68
C GLU A 136 14.58 -3.40 14.01
N ASN A 137 14.44 -3.31 12.67
CA ASN A 137 14.43 -2.04 11.95
C ASN A 137 13.23 -1.17 12.38
N CYS A 138 12.08 -1.81 12.61
CA CYS A 138 10.85 -1.15 13.03
C CYS A 138 10.69 -1.10 14.55
N HIS A 139 10.94 -2.22 15.23
CA HIS A 139 10.67 -2.37 16.66
C HIS A 139 11.84 -1.94 17.57
N GLY A 140 13.02 -1.69 16.99
CA GLY A 140 14.25 -1.44 17.74
C GLY A 140 14.97 -2.72 18.17
N ALA A 141 16.13 -2.56 18.79
CA ALA A 141 16.95 -3.67 19.23
C ALA A 141 16.23 -4.53 20.30
N GLY A 142 16.10 -5.82 20.02
CA GLY A 142 15.35 -6.78 20.83
C GLY A 142 16.13 -7.35 22.01
N GLY A 143 17.37 -6.92 22.26
CA GLY A 143 18.23 -7.47 23.30
C GLY A 143 17.59 -7.49 24.69
N ASP A 144 16.86 -6.43 25.05
CA ASP A 144 16.12 -6.36 26.30
C ASP A 144 14.84 -7.22 26.27
N HIS A 145 14.21 -7.35 25.10
CA HIS A 145 13.00 -8.15 24.90
C HIS A 145 13.26 -9.66 24.97
N PHE A 146 14.43 -10.09 24.50
CA PHE A 146 14.88 -11.49 24.56
C PHE A 146 15.08 -12.00 26.00
N GLY A 147 15.05 -11.11 27.00
CA GLY A 147 15.28 -11.42 28.42
C GLY A 147 14.15 -11.06 29.41
N ASP A 148 12.92 -10.77 28.94
CA ASP A 148 11.69 -10.36 29.66
C ASP A 148 11.32 -8.85 29.59
N GLY A 149 12.12 -8.00 28.93
CA GLY A 149 11.82 -6.57 28.76
C GLY A 149 10.77 -6.27 27.66
N PRO A 150 10.16 -5.06 27.66
CA PRO A 150 9.37 -4.61 26.52
C PRO A 150 10.28 -4.36 25.31
N LEU A 151 9.76 -4.57 24.09
CA LEU A 151 10.41 -4.04 22.89
C LEU A 151 10.54 -2.52 22.98
N PRO A 152 11.65 -1.92 22.49
CA PRO A 152 11.83 -0.47 22.51
C PRO A 152 10.68 0.29 21.84
N ARG A 153 10.17 -0.24 20.72
CA ARG A 153 9.03 0.29 19.98
C ARG A 153 8.01 -0.83 19.72
N SER A 154 7.18 -1.13 20.71
CA SER A 154 6.11 -2.14 20.56
C SER A 154 5.06 -1.74 19.50
N VAL A 155 4.84 -0.43 19.30
CA VAL A 155 3.89 0.12 18.33
C VAL A 155 4.57 1.26 17.54
N PRO A 156 5.29 0.96 16.44
CA PRO A 156 6.13 1.94 15.73
C PRO A 156 5.33 3.07 15.09
N GLY A 157 5.61 4.32 15.47
CA GLY A 157 5.00 5.54 14.90
C GLY A 157 5.44 5.84 13.47
N PHE A 158 4.80 6.83 12.83
CA PHE A 158 5.08 7.24 11.45
C PHE A 158 6.56 7.60 11.21
N GLU A 159 7.28 8.07 12.23
CA GLU A 159 8.70 8.43 12.18
C GLU A 159 9.55 7.21 11.82
N THR A 160 9.13 6.02 12.25
CA THR A 160 9.82 4.77 11.93
C THR A 160 9.73 4.45 10.44
N CYS A 161 8.58 4.72 9.83
CA CYS A 161 8.37 4.55 8.39
C CYS A 161 9.22 5.56 7.60
N GLY A 162 9.25 6.81 8.05
CA GLY A 162 9.98 7.92 7.43
C GLY A 162 11.51 7.74 7.36
N ASN A 163 12.09 6.85 8.18
CA ASN A 163 13.51 6.50 8.06
C ASN A 163 13.89 5.97 6.67
N CYS A 164 12.93 5.36 5.95
CA CYS A 164 13.12 4.81 4.61
C CYS A 164 12.14 5.40 3.59
N HIS A 165 10.93 5.77 4.01
CA HIS A 165 9.82 6.21 3.15
C HIS A 165 9.64 7.73 3.17
N ASP A 166 10.73 8.50 3.04
CA ASP A 166 10.67 9.97 2.96
C ASP A 166 11.56 10.54 1.84
N LEU A 167 12.77 9.98 1.71
CA LEU A 167 13.79 10.43 0.77
C LEU A 167 13.98 9.40 -0.34
N LEU A 168 13.32 9.62 -1.47
CA LEU A 168 13.63 8.86 -2.67
C LEU A 168 14.38 9.78 -3.61
N ALA A 169 15.66 9.45 -3.84
CA ALA A 169 16.47 10.24 -4.76
C ALA A 169 15.80 10.27 -6.15
N PRO A 170 15.78 11.40 -6.86
CA PRO A 170 15.08 11.59 -8.15
C PRO A 170 15.64 10.76 -9.33
N ALA A 171 16.40 9.70 -9.07
CA ALA A 171 16.95 8.78 -10.07
C ALA A 171 17.01 7.32 -9.58
N SER A 172 16.38 6.99 -8.46
CA SER A 172 16.34 5.63 -7.91
C SER A 172 15.17 4.84 -8.53
N PRO A 173 15.27 3.50 -8.73
CA PRO A 173 14.18 2.68 -9.29
C PRO A 173 12.91 2.61 -8.43
N HIS A 174 12.79 3.42 -7.38
CA HIS A 174 11.60 3.61 -6.55
C HIS A 174 10.52 4.44 -7.26
N VAL A 175 10.31 4.17 -8.55
CA VAL A 175 9.53 5.01 -9.45
C VAL A 175 8.05 4.99 -9.06
N GLY A 176 7.52 6.15 -8.68
CA GLY A 176 6.12 6.36 -8.30
C GLY A 176 5.88 6.50 -6.80
N ALA A 177 6.93 6.65 -6.00
CA ALA A 177 6.77 7.05 -4.60
C ALA A 177 7.01 8.55 -4.46
N GLU A 178 6.09 9.17 -3.74
CA GLU A 178 6.01 10.58 -3.39
C GLU A 178 7.33 11.08 -2.79
N ASP A 179 7.84 12.19 -3.32
CA ASP A 179 8.96 12.91 -2.71
C ASP A 179 8.46 13.60 -1.43
N SER A 180 9.25 13.56 -0.35
CA SER A 180 8.91 14.21 0.93
C SER A 180 7.62 13.67 1.58
N LEU A 181 7.32 12.37 1.38
CA LEU A 181 6.13 11.71 1.90
C LEU A 181 5.91 11.97 3.40
N LEU A 182 6.98 11.96 4.21
CA LEU A 182 6.86 12.21 5.65
C LEU A 182 6.44 13.65 5.91
N ALA A 183 7.07 14.61 5.23
CA ALA A 183 6.74 16.03 5.39
C ALA A 183 5.29 16.30 4.96
N ASN A 184 4.86 15.74 3.82
CA ASN A 184 3.49 15.86 3.34
C ASN A 184 2.48 15.26 4.33
N TYR A 185 2.78 14.09 4.89
CA TYR A 185 1.98 13.52 5.97
C TYR A 185 1.93 14.42 7.20
N GLN A 186 3.07 14.92 7.67
CA GLN A 186 3.15 15.76 8.87
C GLN A 186 2.36 17.07 8.73
N ASP A 187 2.33 17.65 7.54
CA ASP A 187 1.58 18.87 7.24
C ASP A 187 0.08 18.61 6.97
N SER A 188 -0.30 17.34 6.82
CA SER A 188 -1.66 16.93 6.47
C SER A 188 -2.68 17.03 7.62
N ARG A 189 -3.96 16.92 7.25
CA ARG A 189 -5.06 16.75 8.23
C ARG A 189 -5.07 15.38 8.91
N HIS A 190 -4.41 14.37 8.35
CA HIS A 190 -4.29 13.06 8.98
C HIS A 190 -3.35 13.10 10.18
N ALA A 191 -2.23 13.83 10.11
CA ALA A 191 -1.33 14.02 11.25
C ALA A 191 -1.95 14.81 12.41
N THR A 192 -3.03 15.56 12.16
CA THR A 192 -3.78 16.34 13.16
C THR A 192 -5.21 15.83 13.37
N SER A 193 -5.46 14.54 13.11
CA SER A 193 -6.82 14.00 13.04
C SER A 193 -7.55 13.92 14.39
N VAL A 194 -6.84 13.85 15.52
CA VAL A 194 -7.46 13.68 16.85
C VAL A 194 -8.22 14.94 17.26
N ARG A 195 -9.56 14.88 17.23
CA ARG A 195 -10.44 16.01 17.58
C ARG A 195 -11.26 15.81 18.87
N ALA A 196 -11.45 14.56 19.30
CA ALA A 196 -12.22 14.21 20.49
C ALA A 196 -11.64 12.93 21.14
N PRO A 197 -10.47 13.02 21.81
CA PRO A 197 -9.72 11.85 22.27
C PRO A 197 -10.50 10.98 23.28
N GLY A 198 -11.46 11.56 23.99
CA GLY A 198 -12.32 10.83 24.93
C GLY A 198 -13.58 10.22 24.32
N ASN A 199 -13.73 10.21 22.99
CA ASN A 199 -14.91 9.68 22.32
C ASN A 199 -14.52 8.57 21.34
N ALA A 200 -14.89 7.32 21.66
CA ALA A 200 -14.58 6.16 20.84
C ALA A 200 -15.25 6.19 19.46
N LEU A 201 -16.48 6.73 19.38
CA LEU A 201 -17.20 6.90 18.13
C LEU A 201 -16.45 7.83 17.18
N CYS A 202 -15.99 8.99 17.66
CA CYS A 202 -15.17 9.90 16.85
C CYS A 202 -13.81 9.28 16.52
N GLY A 203 -13.19 8.61 17.50
CA GLY A 203 -11.89 7.98 17.33
C GLY A 203 -11.85 6.89 16.26
N ARG A 204 -12.98 6.25 15.93
CA ARG A 204 -13.07 5.26 14.84
C ARG A 204 -12.55 5.78 13.50
N CYS A 205 -12.65 7.09 13.24
CA CYS A 205 -12.07 7.72 12.04
C CYS A 205 -10.86 8.61 12.37
N HIS A 206 -10.82 9.15 13.59
CA HIS A 206 -9.86 10.19 13.98
C HIS A 206 -8.65 9.69 14.78
N SER A 207 -8.57 8.39 15.08
CA SER A 207 -7.44 7.76 15.76
C SER A 207 -7.01 6.46 15.12
N ASP A 208 -5.70 6.20 15.14
CA ASP A 208 -5.11 4.97 14.62
C ASP A 208 -5.61 3.72 15.34
N GLU A 209 -5.65 3.74 16.67
CA GLU A 209 -5.97 2.57 17.48
C GLU A 209 -7.40 2.10 17.24
N LEU A 210 -8.36 3.04 17.27
CA LEU A 210 -9.76 2.68 17.11
C LEU A 210 -10.12 2.34 15.67
N PHE A 211 -9.45 2.91 14.67
CA PHE A 211 -9.58 2.43 13.30
C PHE A 211 -9.13 0.97 13.20
N ARG A 212 -7.87 0.67 13.58
CA ARG A 212 -7.30 -0.68 13.43
C ARG A 212 -8.08 -1.75 14.19
N ASN A 213 -8.64 -1.41 15.35
CA ASN A 213 -9.34 -2.39 16.19
C ASN A 213 -10.79 -2.66 15.76
N TYR A 214 -11.38 -1.75 14.98
CA TYR A 214 -12.83 -1.74 14.74
C TYR A 214 -13.25 -1.52 13.29
N HIS A 215 -12.34 -1.34 12.33
CA HIS A 215 -12.76 -1.02 10.95
C HIS A 215 -13.61 -2.10 10.30
N GLU A 216 -13.23 -3.36 10.44
CA GLU A 216 -13.97 -4.52 9.93
C GLU A 216 -15.29 -4.73 10.64
N LYS A 217 -15.39 -4.34 11.92
CA LYS A 217 -16.58 -4.56 12.75
C LYS A 217 -17.69 -3.54 12.49
N THR A 218 -17.38 -2.45 11.78
CA THR A 218 -18.31 -1.33 11.60
C THR A 218 -18.61 -1.01 10.14
N VAL A 219 -18.05 -1.75 9.18
CA VAL A 219 -18.13 -1.43 7.74
C VAL A 219 -19.57 -1.37 7.21
N ASP A 220 -20.46 -2.22 7.72
CA ASP A 220 -21.87 -2.30 7.26
C ASP A 220 -22.87 -1.71 8.25
N LEU A 221 -22.41 -1.01 9.29
CA LEU A 221 -23.30 -0.46 10.31
C LEU A 221 -23.87 0.89 9.86
N GLU A 222 -25.18 1.07 10.04
CA GLU A 222 -25.87 2.36 9.90
C GLU A 222 -25.60 3.27 11.10
N ALA A 223 -25.87 4.57 10.95
CA ALA A 223 -25.56 5.60 11.95
C ALA A 223 -25.99 5.24 13.40
N ALA A 224 -27.23 4.78 13.60
CA ALA A 224 -27.74 4.41 14.92
C ALA A 224 -27.03 3.18 15.53
N GLN A 225 -26.56 2.27 14.67
CA GLN A 225 -25.82 1.08 15.09
C GLN A 225 -24.40 1.44 15.52
N TRP A 226 -23.77 2.43 14.88
CA TRP A 226 -22.47 2.97 15.29
C TRP A 226 -22.53 3.55 16.72
N GLU A 227 -23.51 4.40 17.01
CA GLU A 227 -23.68 4.99 18.34
C GLU A 227 -23.84 3.91 19.42
N THR A 228 -24.66 2.88 19.12
CA THR A 228 -24.86 1.74 20.01
C THR A 228 -23.57 0.96 20.22
N PHE A 229 -22.85 0.64 19.14
CA PHE A 229 -21.60 -0.11 19.19
C PHE A 229 -20.54 0.59 20.06
N PHE A 230 -20.32 1.88 19.83
CA PHE A 230 -19.27 2.63 20.52
C PHE A 230 -19.64 3.07 21.94
N SER A 231 -20.90 2.97 22.35
CA SER A 231 -21.31 3.25 23.73
C SER A 231 -20.63 2.34 24.77
N GLY A 232 -20.19 1.15 24.34
CA GLY A 232 -19.47 0.17 25.18
C GLY A 232 -17.95 0.17 24.99
N VAL A 233 -17.41 1.01 24.10
CA VAL A 233 -15.98 1.02 23.78
C VAL A 233 -15.27 2.08 24.61
N THR A 234 -14.23 1.67 25.34
CA THR A 234 -13.37 2.61 26.07
C THR A 234 -12.32 3.17 25.11
N PRO A 235 -12.27 4.50 24.88
CA PRO A 235 -11.24 5.08 24.03
C PRO A 235 -9.86 4.99 24.69
N PRO A 236 -8.77 4.95 23.91
CA PRO A 236 -7.40 5.04 24.44
C PRO A 236 -7.21 6.32 25.27
N SER A 237 -6.38 6.25 26.32
CA SER A 237 -6.06 7.42 27.13
C SER A 237 -5.22 8.47 26.38
N ASP A 238 -4.45 8.02 25.40
CA ASP A 238 -3.59 8.84 24.56
C ASP A 238 -3.67 8.31 23.11
N PRO A 239 -4.73 8.67 22.36
CA PRO A 239 -4.93 8.16 21.02
C PRO A 239 -3.96 8.81 20.04
N SER A 240 -3.36 8.01 19.18
CA SER A 240 -2.52 8.51 18.09
C SER A 240 -3.40 9.08 16.98
N PRO A 241 -2.97 10.15 16.26
CA PRO A 241 -3.62 10.54 15.01
C PRO A 241 -3.50 9.40 13.98
N VAL A 242 -4.24 9.50 12.88
CA VAL A 242 -4.11 8.58 11.73
C VAL A 242 -2.64 8.47 11.35
N GLN A 243 -2.11 7.25 11.31
CA GLN A 243 -0.72 6.88 11.04
C GLN A 243 -0.61 6.21 9.67
N CYS A 244 0.62 6.02 9.16
CA CYS A 244 0.88 5.15 7.99
C CYS A 244 0.28 3.74 8.22
N ARG A 245 0.48 3.19 9.42
CA ARG A 245 -0.03 1.87 9.84
C ARG A 245 -1.55 1.82 10.04
N THR A 246 -2.26 2.96 10.02
CA THR A 246 -3.72 2.99 10.03
C THR A 246 -4.25 2.46 8.71
N CYS A 247 -3.61 2.84 7.60
CA CYS A 247 -3.98 2.43 6.25
C CYS A 247 -3.26 1.14 5.80
N HIS A 248 -1.97 1.05 6.11
CA HIS A 248 -1.12 -0.07 5.73
C HIS A 248 -0.98 -1.08 6.86
N ASN A 249 -0.91 -2.37 6.51
CA ASN A 249 -0.40 -3.40 7.38
C ASN A 249 1.13 -3.49 7.17
N PRO A 250 1.96 -3.02 8.12
CA PRO A 250 3.42 -3.01 7.95
C PRO A 250 4.05 -4.40 7.91
N HIS A 251 3.34 -5.44 8.37
CA HIS A 251 3.82 -6.82 8.29
C HIS A 251 3.63 -7.35 6.87
N SER A 252 2.44 -7.28 6.29
CA SER A 252 2.22 -7.77 4.91
C SER A 252 2.69 -6.79 3.82
N GLY A 253 2.79 -5.49 4.14
CA GLY A 253 2.99 -4.41 3.17
C GLY A 253 1.75 -4.07 2.35
N ALA A 254 0.60 -4.68 2.64
CA ALA A 254 -0.67 -4.44 1.96
C ALA A 254 -1.52 -3.36 2.66
N LEU A 255 -2.61 -2.94 2.02
CA LEU A 255 -3.66 -2.17 2.70
C LEU A 255 -4.41 -3.07 3.70
N ARG A 256 -5.01 -2.47 4.74
CA ARG A 256 -5.77 -3.22 5.76
C ARG A 256 -7.11 -3.77 5.30
N THR A 257 -7.61 -3.30 4.17
CA THR A 257 -8.87 -3.74 3.58
C THR A 257 -8.61 -4.53 2.31
N SER A 258 -9.44 -5.55 2.10
CA SER A 258 -9.46 -6.33 0.87
C SER A 258 -10.47 -5.75 -0.13
N SER A 259 -10.34 -6.15 -1.39
CA SER A 259 -11.40 -5.91 -2.36
C SER A 259 -12.63 -6.79 -2.07
N ILE A 260 -13.78 -6.33 -2.57
CA ILE A 260 -15.02 -7.10 -2.62
C ILE A 260 -15.20 -7.58 -4.05
N VAL A 261 -15.42 -8.88 -4.20
CA VAL A 261 -15.57 -9.56 -5.49
C VAL A 261 -16.99 -10.09 -5.62
N ASP A 262 -17.64 -9.81 -6.75
CA ASP A 262 -18.90 -10.42 -7.16
C ASP A 262 -18.72 -11.06 -8.55
N ASN A 263 -19.20 -12.28 -8.72
CA ASN A 263 -19.09 -13.05 -9.98
C ASN A 263 -17.67 -13.04 -10.59
N ASP A 264 -16.65 -13.30 -9.76
CA ASP A 264 -15.22 -13.29 -10.13
C ASP A 264 -14.69 -11.94 -10.64
N ARG A 265 -15.37 -10.82 -10.32
CA ARG A 265 -14.95 -9.46 -10.65
C ARG A 265 -14.93 -8.56 -9.42
N GLU A 266 -13.91 -7.72 -9.33
CA GLU A 266 -13.81 -6.72 -8.28
C GLU A 266 -14.92 -5.66 -8.47
N VAL A 267 -15.76 -5.48 -7.45
CA VAL A 267 -16.81 -4.46 -7.42
C VAL A 267 -16.33 -3.24 -6.64
N PHE A 268 -15.67 -3.48 -5.51
CA PHE A 268 -15.07 -2.45 -4.69
C PHE A 268 -13.61 -2.80 -4.44
N SER A 269 -12.72 -1.89 -4.77
CA SER A 269 -11.29 -2.11 -4.56
C SER A 269 -10.90 -2.04 -3.10
N GLY A 270 -9.76 -2.66 -2.77
CA GLY A 270 -9.20 -2.57 -1.42
C GLY A 270 -8.96 -1.10 -0.99
N GLU A 271 -8.50 -0.25 -1.91
CA GLU A 271 -8.32 1.18 -1.63
C GLU A 271 -9.65 1.88 -1.38
N PHE A 272 -10.65 1.67 -2.24
CA PHE A 272 -11.97 2.24 -2.04
C PHE A 272 -12.55 1.87 -0.67
N ASN A 273 -12.51 0.59 -0.32
CA ASN A 273 -12.97 0.08 0.97
C ASN A 273 -12.19 0.67 2.16
N LEU A 274 -10.89 0.94 1.98
CA LEU A 274 -10.08 1.56 3.03
C LEU A 274 -10.54 2.98 3.32
N CYS A 275 -10.66 3.79 2.26
CA CYS A 275 -11.01 5.19 2.37
C CYS A 275 -12.44 5.36 2.89
N THR A 276 -13.38 4.58 2.38
CA THR A 276 -14.80 4.66 2.78
C THR A 276 -15.08 4.06 4.14
N ALA A 277 -14.16 3.26 4.71
CA ALA A 277 -14.24 2.86 6.13
C ALA A 277 -14.18 4.05 7.10
N CYS A 278 -13.71 5.23 6.66
CA CYS A 278 -13.75 6.50 7.39
C CYS A 278 -14.66 7.53 6.73
N HIS A 279 -14.55 7.67 5.41
CA HIS A 279 -15.26 8.70 4.63
C HIS A 279 -16.70 8.33 4.27
N GLN A 280 -17.10 7.09 4.56
CA GLN A 280 -18.45 6.51 4.51
C GLN A 280 -19.28 6.84 3.27
N VAL A 281 -19.67 5.80 2.55
CA VAL A 281 -20.67 5.88 1.48
C VAL A 281 -21.36 4.54 1.35
N ASN A 282 -22.67 4.56 1.08
CA ASN A 282 -23.44 3.37 0.78
C ASN A 282 -23.78 3.38 -0.71
N LEU A 283 -23.36 2.35 -1.45
CA LEU A 283 -23.55 2.29 -2.90
C LEU A 283 -24.32 1.05 -3.32
N GLU A 284 -25.27 1.25 -4.23
CA GLU A 284 -25.77 0.22 -5.12
C GLU A 284 -24.87 0.14 -6.37
N TYR A 285 -24.76 -1.05 -6.96
CA TYR A 285 -23.98 -1.26 -8.18
C TYR A 285 -24.74 -2.11 -9.18
N ASP A 286 -24.52 -1.82 -10.46
CA ASP A 286 -25.05 -2.60 -11.58
C ASP A 286 -23.95 -2.86 -12.62
N PHE A 287 -23.83 -4.11 -13.06
CA PHE A 287 -22.81 -4.52 -14.02
C PHE A 287 -23.33 -4.39 -15.45
N ASP A 288 -22.67 -3.53 -16.22
CA ASP A 288 -22.93 -3.42 -17.65
C ASP A 288 -22.07 -4.42 -18.43
N SER A 289 -22.73 -5.43 -19.01
CA SER A 289 -22.10 -6.46 -19.81
C SER A 289 -21.51 -5.98 -21.15
N GLU A 290 -21.97 -4.85 -21.69
CA GLU A 290 -21.47 -4.30 -22.96
C GLU A 290 -20.12 -3.59 -22.77
N SER A 291 -20.03 -2.73 -21.74
CA SER A 291 -18.78 -2.05 -21.40
C SER A 291 -17.84 -2.90 -20.54
N GLY A 292 -18.36 -3.93 -19.85
CA GLY A 292 -17.59 -4.74 -18.91
C GLY A 292 -17.28 -4.00 -17.60
N THR A 293 -18.07 -2.99 -17.25
CA THR A 293 -17.84 -2.12 -16.08
C THR A 293 -19.02 -2.11 -15.12
N TYR A 294 -18.75 -1.74 -13.86
CA TYR A 294 -19.80 -1.44 -12.89
C TYR A 294 -20.20 0.03 -12.98
N SER A 295 -21.50 0.29 -12.89
CA SER A 295 -22.03 1.60 -12.54
C SER A 295 -22.35 1.62 -11.05
N PHE A 296 -22.20 2.78 -10.41
CA PHE A 296 -22.40 2.96 -8.97
C PHE A 296 -23.38 4.10 -8.73
N GLN A 297 -24.30 3.92 -7.78
CA GLN A 297 -25.26 4.94 -7.37
C GLN A 297 -25.40 4.92 -5.85
N LEU A 298 -25.75 6.07 -5.26
CA LEU A 298 -26.02 6.17 -3.83
C LEU A 298 -27.20 5.27 -3.44
N ASP A 299 -27.02 4.46 -2.39
CA ASP A 299 -28.11 3.76 -1.72
C ASP A 299 -28.81 4.73 -0.76
N GLU A 300 -29.84 5.42 -1.27
CA GLU A 300 -30.64 6.40 -0.51
C GLU A 300 -31.46 5.77 0.63
N SER A 301 -31.47 4.44 0.77
CA SER A 301 -32.17 3.75 1.86
C SER A 301 -31.34 3.62 3.14
N ARG A 302 -30.05 3.94 3.09
CA ARG A 302 -29.09 3.71 4.20
C ARG A 302 -28.34 4.98 4.57
N ASP A 303 -28.49 5.39 5.82
CA ASP A 303 -27.78 6.56 6.36
C ASP A 303 -26.38 6.20 6.88
N THR A 304 -25.37 6.94 6.42
CA THR A 304 -24.03 6.92 7.02
C THR A 304 -23.99 7.75 8.30
N TYR A 305 -23.04 7.44 9.21
CA TYR A 305 -22.84 8.29 10.39
C TYR A 305 -22.40 9.71 10.01
N LEU A 306 -21.61 9.87 8.95
CA LEU A 306 -21.20 11.19 8.45
C LEU A 306 -22.39 12.02 7.95
N ALA A 307 -23.35 11.40 7.26
CA ALA A 307 -24.54 12.10 6.76
C ALA A 307 -25.44 12.64 7.89
N THR A 308 -25.55 11.92 9.02
CA THR A 308 -26.50 12.28 10.09
C THR A 308 -25.85 12.90 11.34
N GLY A 309 -24.58 12.58 11.59
CA GLY A 309 -23.88 12.87 12.85
C GLY A 309 -22.73 13.87 12.74
N HIS A 310 -22.30 14.24 11.52
CA HIS A 310 -21.23 15.21 11.29
C HIS A 310 -21.80 16.62 11.02
N PRO A 311 -21.09 17.72 11.37
CA PRO A 311 -21.51 19.07 10.97
C PRO A 311 -21.78 19.18 9.46
N ALA A 312 -22.95 19.70 9.11
CA ALA A 312 -23.46 19.83 7.72
C ALA A 312 -22.68 20.82 6.83
N THR A 313 -21.51 21.31 7.26
CA THR A 313 -20.68 22.26 6.51
C THR A 313 -19.65 21.60 5.61
N ASP A 314 -19.43 20.30 5.75
CA ASP A 314 -18.42 19.55 5.01
C ASP A 314 -19.09 18.75 3.90
N ALA A 315 -18.63 18.92 2.65
CA ALA A 315 -19.09 18.10 1.54
C ALA A 315 -18.63 16.65 1.75
N LEU A 316 -19.56 15.72 1.58
CA LEU A 316 -19.29 14.29 1.72
C LEU A 316 -18.87 13.67 0.38
N ILE A 317 -18.33 12.46 0.43
CA ILE A 317 -17.97 11.72 -0.78
C ILE A 317 -19.20 11.48 -1.68
N GLU A 318 -20.37 11.24 -1.08
CA GLU A 318 -21.65 11.09 -1.78
C GLU A 318 -22.02 12.35 -2.58
N ASP A 319 -21.83 13.55 -2.02
CA ASP A 319 -22.13 14.83 -2.69
C ASP A 319 -21.27 15.09 -3.92
N SER A 320 -20.04 14.57 -3.91
CA SER A 320 -19.02 14.87 -4.90
C SER A 320 -18.85 13.78 -5.96
N HIS A 321 -19.18 12.52 -5.65
CA HIS A 321 -18.84 11.38 -6.52
C HIS A 321 -19.99 10.41 -6.83
N PHE A 322 -21.11 10.44 -6.10
CA PHE A 322 -22.13 9.38 -6.21
C PHE A 322 -23.60 9.85 -6.18
N LYS A 323 -23.85 11.15 -6.02
CA LYS A 323 -25.21 11.69 -5.94
C LYS A 323 -26.00 11.47 -7.23
N SER A 324 -27.27 11.08 -7.09
CA SER A 324 -28.19 10.91 -8.21
C SER A 324 -28.76 12.29 -8.67
N GLY A 325 -28.89 12.49 -9.99
CA GLY A 325 -29.40 13.75 -10.56
C GLY A 325 -28.33 14.79 -10.88
N ALA A 326 -28.67 15.75 -11.75
CA ALA A 326 -27.75 16.53 -12.60
C ALA A 326 -26.65 17.40 -11.95
N ASP A 327 -26.47 17.35 -10.62
CA ASP A 327 -25.54 18.23 -9.89
C ASP A 327 -24.67 17.42 -8.92
N ILE A 328 -23.88 16.46 -9.43
CA ILE A 328 -22.62 16.14 -8.76
C ILE A 328 -21.64 17.26 -9.06
N PHE A 329 -21.06 17.81 -8.01
CA PHE A 329 -20.10 18.90 -8.14
C PHE A 329 -18.69 18.35 -8.53
N GLY A 330 -18.40 17.09 -8.23
CA GLY A 330 -17.23 16.35 -8.75
C GLY A 330 -17.58 15.47 -9.96
N TYR A 331 -17.05 14.25 -9.99
CA TYR A 331 -17.33 13.28 -11.05
C TYR A 331 -17.45 11.86 -10.50
N ASN A 332 -18.17 11.00 -11.23
CA ASN A 332 -18.33 9.60 -10.84
C ASN A 332 -16.98 8.88 -10.92
N ILE A 333 -16.56 8.28 -9.81
CA ILE A 333 -15.38 7.42 -9.79
C ILE A 333 -15.77 5.97 -10.00
N ASN A 334 -14.84 5.20 -10.56
CA ASN A 334 -14.96 3.75 -10.59
C ASN A 334 -14.52 3.17 -9.24
N ALA A 335 -15.45 2.76 -8.40
CA ALA A 335 -15.14 2.17 -7.09
C ALA A 335 -14.43 0.81 -7.18
N SER A 336 -14.50 0.13 -8.33
CA SER A 336 -13.74 -1.09 -8.60
C SER A 336 -12.29 -0.83 -9.02
N ALA A 337 -11.91 0.42 -9.31
CA ALA A 337 -10.55 0.73 -9.70
C ALA A 337 -9.60 0.55 -8.50
N ARG A 338 -8.47 -0.13 -8.71
CA ARG A 338 -7.42 -0.35 -7.69
C ARG A 338 -6.92 0.95 -7.04
N ASN A 339 -7.00 2.04 -7.79
CA ASN A 339 -6.59 3.42 -7.48
C ASN A 339 -7.80 4.38 -7.56
N ALA A 340 -9.01 3.93 -7.20
CA ALA A 340 -10.25 4.70 -7.22
C ALA A 340 -10.10 6.12 -6.61
N CYS A 341 -9.32 6.28 -5.54
CA CYS A 341 -9.15 7.55 -4.85
C CYS A 341 -7.82 8.24 -5.19
N THR A 342 -6.72 7.49 -5.29
CA THR A 342 -5.37 8.03 -5.58
C THR A 342 -5.16 8.49 -7.02
N GLN A 343 -6.15 8.33 -7.89
CA GLN A 343 -6.19 9.04 -9.19
C GLN A 343 -6.31 10.56 -9.05
N CYS A 344 -6.82 11.05 -7.91
CA CYS A 344 -7.06 12.47 -7.67
C CYS A 344 -6.62 12.98 -6.30
N HIS A 345 -6.38 12.10 -5.34
CA HIS A 345 -6.02 12.48 -3.97
C HIS A 345 -4.65 11.92 -3.60
N SER A 346 -3.84 12.74 -2.94
CA SER A 346 -2.67 12.25 -2.19
C SER A 346 -3.12 11.96 -0.76
N PRO A 347 -3.20 10.68 -0.35
CA PRO A 347 -3.61 10.32 1.00
C PRO A 347 -2.56 10.71 2.05
N HIS A 348 -1.29 10.85 1.64
CA HIS A 348 -0.21 11.30 2.52
C HIS A 348 -0.30 12.80 2.74
N ALA A 349 -0.46 13.63 1.71
CA ALA A 349 -0.70 15.06 1.89
C ALA A 349 -2.11 15.41 2.43
N ALA A 350 -3.02 14.42 2.49
CA ALA A 350 -4.47 14.61 2.66
C ALA A 350 -4.99 15.73 1.73
N SER A 351 -4.56 15.67 0.46
CA SER A 351 -4.71 16.79 -0.45
C SER A 351 -6.17 17.02 -0.84
N ARG A 352 -6.54 18.29 -0.86
CA ARG A 352 -7.75 18.82 -1.51
C ARG A 352 -7.29 19.84 -2.55
N PHE A 353 -7.90 19.86 -3.72
CA PHE A 353 -7.60 20.93 -4.69
C PHE A 353 -8.04 22.28 -4.12
N VAL A 354 -7.07 23.15 -3.80
CA VAL A 354 -7.29 24.49 -3.22
C VAL A 354 -7.07 25.61 -4.24
N ALA A 355 -7.47 25.40 -5.49
CA ALA A 355 -7.51 26.49 -6.48
C ALA A 355 -8.82 27.31 -6.33
N GLU A 356 -8.74 28.63 -6.51
CA GLU A 356 -9.94 29.42 -6.86
C GLU A 356 -10.50 28.82 -8.16
N ASP A 357 -11.78 28.47 -8.19
CA ASP A 357 -12.43 27.73 -9.28
C ASP A 357 -12.02 26.25 -9.45
N SER A 358 -11.32 25.63 -8.49
CA SER A 358 -11.11 24.16 -8.46
C SER A 358 -12.42 23.41 -8.68
N MET A 359 -13.49 24.03 -8.20
CA MET A 359 -14.84 23.62 -8.40
C MET A 359 -15.29 23.59 -9.86
N ALA A 360 -15.29 24.73 -10.54
CA ALA A 360 -15.70 24.79 -11.93
C ALA A 360 -14.83 23.90 -12.84
N ILE A 361 -13.54 23.76 -12.52
CA ILE A 361 -12.61 22.89 -13.24
C ILE A 361 -12.99 21.42 -13.08
N ALA A 362 -13.22 20.96 -11.84
CA ALA A 362 -13.63 19.57 -11.57
C ALA A 362 -14.94 19.23 -12.29
N GLU A 363 -15.91 20.12 -12.27
CA GLU A 363 -17.20 19.95 -12.93
C GLU A 363 -17.08 19.92 -14.47
N ALA A 364 -16.21 20.75 -15.05
CA ALA A 364 -15.93 20.72 -16.48
C ALA A 364 -15.18 19.44 -16.90
N TRP A 365 -14.23 18.99 -16.07
CA TRP A 365 -13.47 17.76 -16.29
C TRP A 365 -14.37 16.52 -16.22
N ALA A 366 -15.30 16.50 -15.25
CA ALA A 366 -16.30 15.46 -15.05
C ALA A 366 -17.11 15.13 -16.31
N ARG A 367 -17.42 16.17 -17.10
CA ARG A 367 -18.20 16.05 -18.33
C ARG A 367 -17.37 15.73 -19.57
N SER A 368 -16.05 15.64 -19.43
CA SER A 368 -15.16 15.35 -20.54
C SER A 368 -14.93 13.84 -20.68
N GLY A 369 -14.54 13.41 -21.88
CA GLY A 369 -14.14 12.03 -22.12
C GLY A 369 -12.90 11.59 -21.34
N HIS A 370 -12.18 12.49 -20.67
CA HIS A 370 -11.04 12.13 -19.81
C HIS A 370 -11.49 11.45 -18.52
N ALA A 371 -12.67 11.80 -17.99
CA ALA A 371 -13.22 11.29 -16.74
C ALA A 371 -14.25 10.15 -16.95
N ASP A 372 -14.55 9.81 -18.20
CA ASP A 372 -15.56 8.79 -18.55
C ASP A 372 -15.01 7.37 -18.42
N TYR A 373 -14.96 6.82 -17.20
CA TYR A 373 -14.43 5.48 -16.96
C TYR A 373 -15.21 4.34 -17.65
N GLN A 374 -16.42 4.62 -18.15
CA GLN A 374 -17.24 3.67 -18.91
C GLN A 374 -16.97 3.78 -20.43
N GLY A 375 -16.26 4.82 -20.85
CA GLY A 375 -15.89 5.05 -22.24
C GLY A 375 -14.88 4.03 -22.75
N GLY A 376 -14.97 3.68 -24.04
CA GLY A 376 -14.10 2.68 -24.69
C GLY A 376 -12.60 2.95 -24.60
N ALA A 377 -12.18 4.17 -24.23
CA ALA A 377 -10.79 4.49 -23.94
C ALA A 377 -10.27 3.81 -22.66
N PHE A 378 -11.12 3.50 -21.68
CA PHE A 378 -10.69 2.96 -20.39
C PHE A 378 -11.27 1.58 -20.08
N THR A 379 -12.22 1.09 -20.88
CA THR A 379 -12.83 -0.23 -20.68
C THR A 379 -12.19 -1.37 -21.47
N HIS A 380 -11.15 -1.06 -22.27
CA HIS A 380 -10.40 -2.09 -22.96
C HIS A 380 -9.73 -3.04 -21.96
N GLN A 381 -9.82 -4.34 -22.22
CA GLN A 381 -9.11 -5.36 -21.45
C GLN A 381 -7.69 -5.47 -21.99
N PHE A 382 -6.74 -4.91 -21.26
CA PHE A 382 -5.33 -4.90 -21.62
C PHE A 382 -4.68 -6.22 -21.21
N ASP A 383 -3.95 -6.84 -22.14
CA ASP A 383 -3.15 -8.02 -21.87
C ASP A 383 -1.94 -7.63 -20.98
N PRO A 384 -1.82 -8.19 -19.76
CA PRO A 384 -0.72 -7.89 -18.85
C PRO A 384 0.68 -8.12 -19.47
N ASP A 385 0.79 -9.03 -20.45
CA ASP A 385 2.07 -9.44 -21.03
C ASP A 385 2.50 -8.58 -22.23
N SER A 386 1.57 -7.85 -22.87
CA SER A 386 1.87 -7.11 -24.12
C SER A 386 1.43 -5.66 -24.15
N ASP A 387 0.54 -5.23 -23.26
CA ASP A 387 -0.19 -3.97 -23.44
C ASP A 387 0.26 -2.84 -22.53
N GLY A 388 1.37 -2.99 -21.79
CA GLY A 388 1.92 -1.94 -20.93
C GLY A 388 2.04 -0.59 -21.66
N ALA A 389 2.52 -0.60 -22.91
CA ALA A 389 2.69 0.62 -23.70
C ALA A 389 1.38 1.38 -24.02
N CYS A 390 0.24 0.71 -23.93
CA CYS A 390 -1.07 1.35 -24.08
C CYS A 390 -1.43 2.18 -22.84
N LEU A 391 -0.95 1.80 -21.66
CA LEU A 391 -1.33 2.41 -20.39
C LEU A 391 -0.74 3.81 -20.20
N LYS A 392 0.31 4.17 -20.97
CA LYS A 392 0.75 5.56 -21.09
C LYS A 392 -0.42 6.50 -21.43
N CYS A 393 -1.36 6.07 -22.27
CA CYS A 393 -2.49 6.91 -22.67
C CYS A 393 -3.81 6.49 -22.00
N HIS A 394 -3.93 5.22 -21.61
CA HIS A 394 -5.18 4.62 -21.17
C HIS A 394 -5.26 4.36 -19.66
N ASN A 395 -4.26 4.84 -18.88
CA ASN A 395 -4.30 4.83 -17.43
C ASN A 395 -3.57 6.06 -16.86
N GLY A 396 -4.31 6.99 -16.23
CA GLY A 396 -3.75 8.23 -15.70
C GLY A 396 -2.64 8.05 -14.66
N VAL A 397 -2.64 6.97 -13.88
CA VAL A 397 -1.58 6.67 -12.89
C VAL A 397 -0.35 6.05 -13.56
N GLU A 398 -0.53 5.20 -14.57
CA GLU A 398 0.60 4.70 -15.36
C GLU A 398 1.25 5.79 -16.20
N PHE A 399 0.48 6.81 -16.62
CA PHE A 399 1.06 8.01 -17.22
C PHE A 399 2.05 8.71 -16.27
N VAL A 400 1.74 8.82 -14.98
CA VAL A 400 2.67 9.40 -13.99
C VAL A 400 3.96 8.59 -13.92
N ARG A 401 3.87 7.25 -13.89
CA ARG A 401 5.05 6.38 -13.94
C ARG A 401 5.88 6.62 -15.21
N TYR A 402 5.23 6.76 -16.36
CA TYR A 402 5.90 7.08 -17.62
C TYR A 402 6.64 8.42 -17.57
N VAL A 403 5.99 9.48 -17.08
CA VAL A 403 6.62 10.81 -16.95
C VAL A 403 7.79 10.77 -15.97
N ASN A 404 7.70 9.93 -14.94
CA ASN A 404 8.79 9.69 -13.98
C ASN A 404 9.86 8.71 -14.50
N GLY A 405 9.85 8.39 -15.79
CA GLY A 405 10.93 7.67 -16.48
C GLY A 405 10.74 6.17 -16.66
N VAL A 406 9.58 5.59 -16.27
CA VAL A 406 9.28 4.18 -16.61
C VAL A 406 9.09 4.05 -18.12
N PRO A 407 9.83 3.16 -18.79
CA PRO A 407 9.60 2.89 -20.21
C PRO A 407 8.15 2.42 -20.45
N PRO A 408 7.47 2.84 -21.53
CA PRO A 408 6.07 2.46 -21.77
C PRO A 408 5.81 0.94 -21.72
N VAL A 409 6.77 0.13 -22.14
CA VAL A 409 6.65 -1.35 -22.12
C VAL A 409 6.65 -1.94 -20.70
N ASP A 410 7.20 -1.22 -19.71
CA ASP A 410 7.31 -1.65 -18.32
C ASP A 410 6.18 -1.09 -17.42
N LEU A 411 5.17 -0.47 -18.04
CA LEU A 411 3.96 -0.06 -17.36
C LEU A 411 3.10 -1.28 -16.99
N ASP A 412 2.41 -1.19 -15.86
CA ASP A 412 1.69 -2.32 -15.26
C ASP A 412 0.30 -2.47 -15.88
N ALA A 413 0.21 -3.19 -17.00
CA ALA A 413 -1.05 -3.50 -17.66
C ALA A 413 -2.04 -4.28 -16.77
N ALA A 414 -1.59 -4.91 -15.67
CA ALA A 414 -2.49 -5.53 -14.69
C ALA A 414 -3.34 -4.49 -13.93
N ARG A 415 -2.96 -3.20 -13.95
CA ARG A 415 -3.83 -2.11 -13.44
C ARG A 415 -5.00 -1.78 -14.37
N GLN A 416 -5.04 -2.34 -15.58
CA GLN A 416 -6.08 -2.11 -16.58
C GLN A 416 -6.28 -0.61 -16.88
N GLY A 417 -7.35 -0.27 -17.60
CA GLY A 417 -7.65 1.12 -17.93
C GLY A 417 -8.02 1.95 -16.69
N GLY A 418 -7.66 3.23 -16.73
CA GLY A 418 -7.97 4.21 -15.70
C GLY A 418 -8.10 5.60 -16.32
N VAL A 419 -9.04 6.39 -15.82
CA VAL A 419 -9.33 7.71 -16.37
C VAL A 419 -8.11 8.62 -16.33
N VAL A 420 -8.08 9.62 -17.24
CA VAL A 420 -7.09 10.69 -17.16
C VAL A 420 -7.56 11.64 -16.06
N ALA A 421 -7.09 11.39 -14.85
CA ALA A 421 -7.43 12.12 -13.65
C ALA A 421 -6.40 13.22 -13.33
N CYS A 422 -6.64 13.99 -12.27
CA CYS A 422 -5.84 15.18 -11.96
C CYS A 422 -4.35 14.86 -11.78
N VAL A 423 -3.99 13.73 -11.15
CA VAL A 423 -2.59 13.31 -10.92
C VAL A 423 -1.80 13.09 -12.22
N ALA A 424 -2.48 12.81 -13.33
CA ALA A 424 -1.84 12.61 -14.62
C ALA A 424 -1.12 13.90 -15.06
N CYS A 425 -1.74 15.05 -14.77
CA CYS A 425 -1.25 16.36 -15.19
C CYS A 425 -0.56 17.13 -14.07
N HIS A 426 -1.02 16.95 -12.83
CA HIS A 426 -0.55 17.69 -11.66
C HIS A 426 0.23 16.79 -10.72
N ASP A 427 1.31 17.33 -10.19
CA ASP A 427 1.94 16.79 -9.00
C ASP A 427 1.13 17.23 -7.78
N LEU A 428 0.48 16.25 -7.14
CA LEU A 428 -0.38 16.49 -5.98
C LEU A 428 0.37 16.40 -4.65
N ASP A 429 1.65 16.04 -4.73
CA ASP A 429 2.52 15.88 -3.57
C ASP A 429 3.34 17.16 -3.31
N ASP A 430 3.39 18.09 -4.27
CA ASP A 430 3.95 19.42 -4.07
C ASP A 430 2.94 20.33 -3.34
N SER A 431 2.87 20.17 -2.03
CA SER A 431 2.02 20.96 -1.12
C SER A 431 2.33 22.47 -1.12
N ASN A 432 3.38 22.93 -1.83
CA ASN A 432 3.85 24.32 -1.83
C ASN A 432 3.43 25.16 -3.04
N ASN A 433 2.61 24.64 -3.96
CA ASN A 433 1.94 25.46 -4.96
C ASN A 433 0.46 25.09 -5.02
N ALA A 434 -0.40 26.03 -4.62
CA ALA A 434 -1.84 25.86 -4.38
C ALA A 434 -2.69 25.30 -5.55
N ASP A 435 -2.07 24.98 -6.69
CA ASP A 435 -2.69 24.46 -7.91
C ASP A 435 -2.17 23.06 -8.32
N GLY A 436 -1.20 22.48 -7.59
CA GLY A 436 -0.43 21.31 -8.01
C GLY A 436 0.50 21.66 -9.19
N ALA A 437 1.81 21.47 -9.04
CA ALA A 437 2.74 21.79 -10.13
C ALA A 437 2.42 20.92 -11.36
N LEU A 438 2.29 21.53 -12.55
CA LEU A 438 2.16 20.73 -13.76
C LEU A 438 3.38 19.80 -13.88
N ARG A 439 3.14 18.52 -14.17
CA ARG A 439 4.23 17.57 -14.42
C ARG A 439 5.06 18.03 -15.59
N GLN A 440 6.39 17.95 -15.46
CA GLN A 440 7.34 18.49 -16.43
C GLN A 440 7.65 17.49 -17.55
N ILE A 441 7.60 17.96 -18.80
CA ILE A 441 7.84 17.21 -20.04
C ILE A 441 8.49 18.20 -21.01
N ASP A 442 9.80 18.07 -21.17
CA ASP A 442 10.60 19.03 -21.93
C ASP A 442 10.33 18.95 -23.44
N GLU A 443 10.17 17.74 -23.96
CA GLU A 443 9.97 17.46 -25.38
C GLU A 443 9.18 16.15 -25.61
N VAL A 444 8.51 16.05 -26.75
CA VAL A 444 7.71 14.88 -27.14
C VAL A 444 8.30 14.27 -28.41
N ALA A 445 8.61 12.98 -28.34
CA ALA A 445 9.13 12.19 -29.45
C ALA A 445 8.00 11.45 -30.18
N PHE A 446 7.76 11.83 -31.45
CA PHE A 446 6.75 11.21 -32.30
C PHE A 446 7.26 9.87 -32.88
N PRO A 447 6.35 8.94 -33.25
CA PRO A 447 6.73 7.70 -33.96
C PRO A 447 7.47 7.91 -35.29
N SER A 448 7.44 9.12 -35.85
CA SER A 448 8.23 9.50 -37.03
C SER A 448 9.72 9.74 -36.74
N GLY A 449 10.11 9.82 -35.47
CA GLY A 449 11.43 10.27 -35.01
C GLY A 449 11.54 11.80 -34.88
N ALA A 450 10.47 12.54 -35.15
CA ALA A 450 10.44 13.98 -34.90
C ALA A 450 10.35 14.24 -33.40
N ILE A 451 11.14 15.19 -32.91
CA ILE A 451 11.10 15.67 -31.52
C ILE A 451 10.60 17.10 -31.55
N VAL A 452 9.57 17.38 -30.76
CA VAL A 452 8.96 18.72 -30.66
C VAL A 452 8.98 19.16 -29.21
N SER A 453 9.40 20.40 -28.98
CA SER A 453 9.23 21.09 -27.71
C SER A 453 8.36 22.33 -27.96
N LEU A 454 7.19 22.38 -27.34
CA LEU A 454 6.28 23.53 -27.42
C LEU A 454 6.37 24.34 -26.12
N ASN A 455 5.49 24.04 -25.17
CA ASN A 455 5.52 24.53 -23.81
C ASN A 455 5.02 23.41 -22.90
N GLN A 456 5.19 23.59 -21.60
CA GLN A 456 4.92 22.53 -20.63
C GLN A 456 3.51 21.91 -20.76
N ALA A 457 2.48 22.76 -20.79
CA ALA A 457 1.09 22.29 -20.90
C ALA A 457 0.83 21.55 -22.22
N ASN A 458 1.34 22.06 -23.35
CA ASN A 458 1.15 21.42 -24.65
C ASN A 458 1.92 20.10 -24.78
N ASN A 459 3.14 20.04 -24.24
CA ASN A 459 3.96 18.83 -24.29
C ASN A 459 3.24 17.68 -23.53
N LEU A 460 2.65 17.98 -22.38
CA LEU A 460 1.82 17.06 -21.61
C LEU A 460 0.65 16.50 -22.43
N CYS A 461 -0.15 17.36 -23.06
CA CYS A 461 -1.26 16.91 -23.88
C CYS A 461 -0.79 16.08 -25.09
N LEU A 462 0.34 16.45 -25.70
CA LEU A 462 0.88 15.77 -26.87
C LEU A 462 1.35 14.35 -26.57
N GLU A 463 1.64 13.99 -25.32
CA GLU A 463 2.01 12.61 -25.01
C GLU A 463 0.89 11.60 -25.27
N CYS A 464 -0.37 12.02 -25.08
CA CYS A 464 -1.54 11.22 -25.36
C CYS A 464 -2.14 11.51 -26.74
N HIS A 465 -2.08 12.78 -27.19
CA HIS A 465 -2.66 13.22 -28.46
C HIS A 465 -1.70 13.12 -29.66
N GLN A 466 -0.51 12.57 -29.46
CA GLN A 466 0.31 12.10 -30.58
C GLN A 466 -0.31 10.86 -31.20
N GLY A 467 -0.44 10.85 -32.53
CA GLY A 467 -0.83 9.63 -33.22
C GLY A 467 0.19 8.52 -32.97
N ARG A 468 -0.27 7.28 -32.73
CA ARG A 468 0.59 6.08 -32.61
C ARG A 468 1.20 5.62 -33.93
N SER A 469 0.94 6.34 -35.02
CA SER A 469 1.42 6.01 -36.35
C SER A 469 2.05 7.22 -37.01
N SER A 470 3.18 7.00 -37.68
CA SER A 470 3.77 8.03 -38.54
C SER A 470 2.98 8.17 -39.84
N THR A 471 3.09 9.33 -40.51
CA THR A 471 2.49 9.56 -41.83
C THR A 471 2.78 8.42 -42.81
N ARG A 472 4.00 7.88 -42.78
CA ARG A 472 4.38 6.71 -43.59
C ARG A 472 3.48 5.50 -43.34
N GLN A 473 3.26 5.13 -42.07
CA GLN A 473 2.42 4.00 -41.71
C GLN A 473 0.94 4.24 -42.06
N VAL A 474 0.48 5.50 -41.95
CA VAL A 474 -0.88 5.88 -42.37
C VAL A 474 -1.02 5.78 -43.88
N ASP A 475 -0.07 6.30 -44.65
CA ASP A 475 -0.05 6.26 -46.11
C ASP A 475 0.01 4.81 -46.64
N GLU A 476 0.84 3.96 -46.02
CA GLU A 476 0.92 2.53 -46.30
C GLU A 476 -0.44 1.84 -46.06
N ARG A 477 -1.09 2.10 -44.91
CA ARG A 477 -2.43 1.56 -44.62
C ARG A 477 -3.51 2.06 -45.58
N ILE A 478 -3.45 3.31 -46.00
CA ILE A 478 -4.38 3.88 -47.00
C ILE A 478 -4.18 3.22 -48.36
N ALA A 479 -2.93 3.05 -48.79
CA ALA A 479 -2.59 2.36 -50.03
C ALA A 479 -3.06 0.90 -50.04
N ASP A 480 -2.90 0.19 -48.92
CA ASP A 480 -3.37 -1.19 -48.73
C ASP A 480 -4.91 -1.32 -48.69
N LYS A 481 -5.63 -0.34 -48.12
CA LYS A 481 -7.10 -0.34 -48.21
C LYS A 481 -7.58 0.02 -49.62
N GLY A 482 -6.85 0.89 -50.32
CA GLY A 482 -7.11 1.23 -51.72
C GLY A 482 -6.89 0.07 -52.70
N SER A 483 -6.04 -0.90 -52.35
CA SER A 483 -5.79 -2.11 -53.14
C SER A 483 -6.80 -3.23 -52.88
N ARG A 484 -7.44 -3.28 -51.69
CA ARG A 484 -8.50 -4.26 -51.35
C ARG A 484 -9.92 -3.83 -51.75
N GLY A 485 -10.10 -2.61 -52.25
CA GLY A 485 -11.37 -2.10 -52.80
C GLY A 485 -11.59 -2.37 -54.29
N ARG A 486 -10.78 -3.25 -54.90
CA ARG A 486 -10.94 -3.72 -56.29
C ARG A 486 -10.72 -5.23 -56.38
N GLU A 487 -11.58 -6.01 -55.75
CA GLU A 487 -11.86 -7.40 -56.16
C GLU A 487 -13.37 -7.63 -56.15
#